data_AF-A0A4U0YRC0-F1
#
_entry.id   AF-A0A4U0YRC0-F1
#
_cell.length_a   1.000
_cell.length_b   1.000
_cell.length_c   1.000
_cell.angle_alpha   90.00
_cell.angle_beta   90.00
_cell.angle_gamma   90.00
#
_symmetry.space_group_name_H-M   'P 1'
#
loop_
_entity.id
_entity.type
_entity.pdbx_description
1 polymer ?
#
loop_
_entity_poly.entity_id
_entity_poly.type
_entity_poly.pdbx_seq_one_letter_code
_entity_poly.pdbx_strand_id
1 'polypeptide(L)'
;RELAPDASAGTDWQTLLGDGTLRRLSLDVGQINAAFAELSDPRATARPEPGAPEAGFIDVYASLVSVPAIGRSLLGEAEAANLQAWLQPGDSALMLAGRGDYTYKGSGYVRGGIFDRFVLIQGETTIRFRDRQHRRLGGIMASGAPTLPEMDLFRIPADTGFDPTEPFRLQLLVHRNVGPIEKVFTTFDLGYQLPPAYLRALPPPALPAEVASSEQTAQSDLWQRIWRDSTVEIAGVLAMLTLLTAAFFFQFWVTRSDRLFFWFRIGFLTTTLVFLGWYANAQLSIVNLMALVSSLITGFSWQAFLLDPLTFILWSSVAAALLFWGRGAYCGWLCPFGALQELTNRLARLCRVPQWTLPWGLHERLWAVKYILFLGLFAVTLASVDRAEQLAEIEPFKTAIVLKFDRAWPFLLYALVLLGLGLFVERFYCRYLCPLGAALAIPARIRMFDWLKRHHECGSPCQTCANECPVQAIHPTGEINPNECVNCLHCQVLYQSKAKCPVVIKQMKRRQSISTARDPSDPAIANHPNLKERQNV
;
A
#
# COMPACT_ATOMS: atom_id res chain seq x y z
N ARG A 1 15.35 1.57 28.00
CA ARG A 1 15.75 2.27 29.26
C ARG A 1 14.46 2.85 29.83
N GLU A 2 14.40 3.21 31.11
CA GLU A 2 13.24 3.93 31.64
C GLU A 2 13.66 5.31 32.15
N LEU A 3 12.72 6.26 32.21
CA LEU A 3 12.98 7.55 32.84
C LEU A 3 13.26 7.32 34.33
N ALA A 4 14.32 7.94 34.87
CA ALA A 4 14.62 7.89 36.28
C ALA A 4 13.74 8.91 37.02
N PRO A 5 12.71 8.49 37.79
CA PRO A 5 11.81 9.43 38.47
C PRO A 5 12.51 10.22 39.59
N ASP A 6 13.64 9.71 40.07
CA ASP A 6 14.41 10.24 41.21
C ASP A 6 15.58 11.14 40.78
N ALA A 7 15.72 11.39 39.48
CA ALA A 7 16.84 12.17 38.94
C ALA A 7 16.78 13.63 39.43
N SER A 8 17.96 14.24 39.65
CA SER A 8 18.10 15.66 39.95
C SER A 8 18.66 16.38 38.72
N ALA A 9 18.02 17.48 38.31
CA ALA A 9 18.55 18.36 37.27
C ALA A 9 19.38 19.50 37.88
N GLY A 10 20.39 19.99 37.17
CA GLY A 10 21.06 21.24 37.54
C GLY A 10 20.09 22.42 37.52
N THR A 11 20.28 23.42 38.37
CA THR A 11 19.41 24.60 38.47
C THR A 11 19.88 25.80 37.65
N ASP A 12 21.10 25.72 37.10
CA ASP A 12 21.74 26.78 36.34
C ASP A 12 21.72 26.52 34.83
N TRP A 13 21.42 27.56 34.06
CA TRP A 13 21.26 27.50 32.61
C TRP A 13 22.52 27.01 31.88
N GLN A 14 23.71 27.43 32.32
CA GLN A 14 24.97 26.97 31.70
C GLN A 14 25.22 25.50 31.99
N THR A 15 24.86 25.04 33.18
CA THR A 15 24.96 23.62 33.54
C THR A 15 24.04 22.78 32.66
N LEU A 16 22.79 23.23 32.46
CA LEU A 16 21.80 22.54 31.63
C LEU A 16 22.19 22.52 30.14
N LEU A 17 22.88 23.53 29.63
CA LEU A 17 23.46 23.52 28.28
C LEU A 17 24.63 22.56 28.16
N GLY A 18 25.51 22.54 29.17
CA GLY A 18 26.73 21.73 29.20
C GLY A 18 26.45 20.23 29.32
N ASP A 19 25.49 19.84 30.18
CA ASP A 19 25.12 18.44 30.39
C ASP A 19 24.18 17.88 29.30
N GLY A 20 23.61 18.76 28.49
CA GLY A 20 22.71 18.42 27.39
C GLY A 20 21.25 18.25 27.75
N THR A 21 20.86 18.60 28.96
CA THR A 21 19.46 18.74 29.36
C THR A 21 18.74 19.75 28.48
N LEU A 22 19.45 20.82 28.11
CA LEU A 22 19.04 21.85 27.19
C LEU A 22 19.97 21.83 25.96
N ARG A 23 19.40 21.80 24.76
CA ARG A 23 20.17 21.90 23.50
C ARG A 23 19.89 23.22 22.81
N ARG A 24 20.90 23.77 22.15
CA ARG A 24 20.84 25.05 21.43
C ARG A 24 21.20 24.83 19.97
N LEU A 25 20.39 25.39 19.07
CA LEU A 25 20.71 25.65 17.68
C LEU A 25 20.91 27.16 17.54
N SER A 26 22.11 27.58 17.12
CA SER A 26 22.43 28.98 16.83
C SER A 26 22.75 29.08 15.35
N LEU A 27 22.00 29.90 14.62
CA LEU A 27 22.25 30.16 13.20
C LEU A 27 22.58 31.62 13.00
N ASP A 28 23.61 31.89 12.21
CA ASP A 28 23.98 33.23 11.75
C ASP A 28 23.56 33.48 10.29
N VAL A 29 23.55 34.75 9.88
CA VAL A 29 23.18 35.17 8.51
C VAL A 29 24.08 34.51 7.45
N GLY A 30 25.36 34.30 7.75
CA GLY A 30 26.32 33.64 6.87
C GLY A 30 25.94 32.18 6.57
N GLN A 31 25.61 31.41 7.60
CA GLN A 31 25.16 30.02 7.51
C GLN A 31 23.85 29.90 6.73
N ILE A 32 22.90 30.82 6.97
CA ILE A 32 21.66 30.86 6.18
C ILE A 32 21.98 31.10 4.71
N ASN A 33 22.79 32.11 4.40
CA ASN A 33 23.15 32.45 3.03
C ASN A 33 23.90 31.31 2.32
N ALA A 34 24.82 30.63 3.01
CA ALA A 34 25.51 29.46 2.50
C ALA A 34 24.54 28.30 2.19
N ALA A 35 23.64 27.96 3.13
CA ALA A 35 22.68 26.88 2.95
C ALA A 35 21.73 27.11 1.76
N PHE A 36 21.31 28.36 1.52
CA PHE A 36 20.50 28.70 0.35
C PHE A 36 21.29 28.73 -0.96
N ALA A 37 22.61 28.96 -0.91
CA ALA A 37 23.47 28.92 -2.09
C ALA A 37 23.75 27.48 -2.59
N GLU A 38 23.66 26.49 -1.70
CA GLU A 38 23.77 25.06 -2.05
C GLU A 38 22.52 24.52 -2.77
N LEU A 39 21.39 25.23 -2.67
CA LEU A 39 20.17 24.83 -3.37
C LEU A 39 20.31 25.07 -4.88
N SER A 40 19.80 24.13 -5.68
CA SER A 40 19.85 24.20 -7.15
C SER A 40 18.96 25.31 -7.77
N ASP A 41 18.26 26.09 -6.95
CA ASP A 41 17.36 27.16 -7.40
C ASP A 41 18.09 28.52 -7.45
N PRO A 42 18.36 29.08 -8.65
CA PRO A 42 19.10 30.34 -8.78
C PRO A 42 18.40 31.54 -8.15
N ARG A 43 17.08 31.47 -7.90
CA ARG A 43 16.33 32.54 -7.24
C ARG A 43 16.67 32.66 -5.76
N ALA A 44 17.13 31.58 -5.12
CA ALA A 44 17.54 31.60 -3.72
C ALA A 44 18.78 32.47 -3.51
N THR A 45 19.73 32.45 -4.44
CA THR A 45 20.98 33.22 -4.40
C THR A 45 20.77 34.70 -4.74
N ALA A 46 19.73 35.03 -5.52
CA ALA A 46 19.45 36.41 -5.95
C ALA A 46 18.97 37.34 -4.82
N ARG A 47 18.55 36.78 -3.67
CA ARG A 47 18.02 37.54 -2.52
C ARG A 47 18.62 37.03 -1.20
N PRO A 48 19.91 37.30 -0.92
CA PRO A 48 20.52 36.90 0.33
C PRO A 48 19.84 37.58 1.52
N GLU A 49 19.91 36.94 2.68
CA GLU A 49 19.48 37.52 3.95
C GLU A 49 20.39 38.73 4.26
N PRO A 50 19.81 39.91 4.55
CA PRO A 50 20.59 41.12 4.81
C PRO A 50 21.27 41.06 6.18
N GLY A 51 22.48 41.64 6.29
CA GLY A 51 23.21 41.74 7.54
C GLY A 51 24.69 41.36 7.42
N ALA A 52 25.45 41.56 8.49
CA ALA A 52 26.80 41.01 8.58
C ALA A 52 26.73 39.47 8.67
N PRO A 53 27.67 38.71 8.08
CA PRO A 53 27.64 37.25 8.13
C PRO A 53 27.58 36.67 9.56
N GLU A 54 28.25 37.33 10.51
CA GLU A 54 28.32 36.96 11.93
C GLU A 54 27.06 37.39 12.73
N ALA A 55 26.12 38.11 12.10
CA ALA A 55 24.91 38.56 12.77
C ALA A 55 24.01 37.34 13.08
N GLY A 56 23.53 37.25 14.31
CA GLY A 56 22.65 36.16 14.74
C GLY A 56 21.30 36.22 14.04
N PHE A 57 20.92 35.13 13.39
CA PHE A 57 19.63 34.99 12.71
C PHE A 57 18.56 34.41 13.66
N ILE A 58 18.87 33.29 14.31
CA ILE A 58 18.02 32.69 15.34
C ILE A 58 18.84 31.83 16.31
N ASP A 59 18.48 31.93 17.58
CA ASP A 59 18.83 30.97 18.62
C ASP A 59 17.57 30.22 19.05
N VAL A 60 17.58 28.89 18.94
CA VAL A 60 16.50 28.02 19.41
C VAL A 60 17.05 27.08 20.48
N TYR A 61 16.34 27.00 21.59
CA TYR A 61 16.61 26.15 22.74
C TYR A 61 15.51 25.12 22.89
N ALA A 62 15.89 23.86 23.10
CA ALA A 62 14.96 22.75 23.24
C ALA A 62 15.29 21.89 24.47
N SER A 63 14.26 21.51 25.22
CA SER A 63 14.39 20.58 26.36
C SER A 63 13.12 19.76 26.59
N LEU A 64 13.29 18.51 27.01
CA LEU A 64 12.19 17.60 27.30
C LEU A 64 11.70 17.78 28.74
N VAL A 65 10.80 18.75 28.93
CA VAL A 65 10.28 19.16 30.26
C VAL A 65 9.23 18.21 30.84
N SER A 66 8.79 17.18 30.10
CA SER A 66 7.98 16.09 30.69
C SER A 66 8.77 15.28 31.72
N VAL A 67 10.10 15.28 31.67
CA VAL A 67 10.94 14.70 32.73
C VAL A 67 10.79 15.58 33.99
N PRO A 68 10.27 15.06 35.12
CA PRO A 68 9.92 15.90 36.27
C PRO A 68 11.08 16.75 36.81
N ALA A 69 12.29 16.20 36.83
CA ALA A 69 13.50 16.90 37.24
C ALA A 69 13.80 18.13 36.38
N ILE A 70 13.71 17.96 35.05
CA ILE A 70 13.95 19.01 34.06
C ILE A 70 12.85 20.06 34.14
N GLY A 71 11.58 19.62 34.21
CA GLY A 71 10.42 20.50 34.31
C GLY A 71 10.48 21.41 35.55
N ARG A 72 10.83 20.87 36.72
CA ARG A 72 10.98 21.67 37.96
C ARG A 72 12.13 22.68 37.87
N SER A 73 13.26 22.28 37.28
CA SER A 73 14.43 23.16 37.13
C SER A 73 14.17 24.32 36.16
N LEU A 74 13.61 24.04 34.98
CA LEU A 74 13.40 25.05 33.94
C LEU A 74 12.14 25.90 34.16
N LEU A 75 11.04 25.30 34.62
CA LEU A 75 9.74 25.98 34.70
C LEU A 75 9.43 26.46 36.13
N GLY A 76 10.10 25.92 37.14
CA GLY A 76 9.76 26.12 38.55
C GLY A 76 8.63 25.21 39.02
N GLU A 77 8.44 25.11 40.35
CA GLU A 77 7.47 24.17 40.96
C GLU A 77 6.02 24.39 40.51
N ALA A 78 5.57 25.66 40.47
CA ALA A 78 4.19 25.98 40.12
C ALA A 78 3.87 25.63 38.66
N GLU A 79 4.76 26.00 37.73
CA GLU A 79 4.53 25.75 36.31
C GLU A 79 4.79 24.30 35.92
N ALA A 80 5.73 23.62 36.60
CA ALA A 80 5.89 22.17 36.47
C ALA A 80 4.63 21.42 36.92
N ALA A 81 3.98 21.85 38.01
CA ALA A 81 2.70 21.28 38.43
C ALA A 81 1.58 21.53 37.40
N ASN A 82 1.52 22.75 36.83
CA ASN A 82 0.57 23.08 35.76
C ASN A 82 0.80 22.24 34.50
N LEU A 83 2.07 21.97 34.15
CA LEU A 83 2.44 21.10 33.05
C LEU A 83 1.96 19.66 33.30
N GLN A 84 2.25 19.10 34.47
CA GLN A 84 1.83 17.74 34.81
C GLN A 84 0.29 17.58 34.81
N ALA A 85 -0.44 18.61 35.26
CA ALA A 85 -1.90 18.62 35.18
C ALA A 85 -2.45 18.70 33.74
N TRP A 86 -1.65 19.16 32.78
CA TRP A 86 -2.03 19.27 31.37
C TRP A 86 -1.74 18.00 30.55
N LEU A 87 -0.77 17.19 31.00
CA LEU A 87 -0.37 15.95 30.34
C LEU A 87 -1.32 14.81 30.69
N GLN A 88 -1.69 14.01 29.68
CA GLN A 88 -2.37 12.74 29.90
C GLN A 88 -1.34 11.63 30.18
N PRO A 89 -1.75 10.49 30.76
CA PRO A 89 -0.84 9.37 30.98
C PRO A 89 -0.15 8.94 29.68
N GLY A 90 1.18 8.97 29.66
CA GLY A 90 2.00 8.64 28.49
C GLY A 90 2.35 9.83 27.58
N ASP A 91 1.76 11.00 27.77
CA ASP A 91 2.13 12.19 27.01
C ASP A 91 3.54 12.68 27.41
N SER A 92 4.23 13.26 26.44
CA SER A 92 5.49 13.97 26.65
C SER A 92 5.34 15.47 26.39
N ALA A 93 6.30 16.26 26.84
CA ALA A 93 6.28 17.72 26.69
C ALA A 93 7.66 18.25 26.34
N LEU A 94 7.69 19.06 25.28
CA LEU A 94 8.88 19.75 24.80
C LEU A 94 8.75 21.24 25.10
N MET A 95 9.76 21.82 25.74
CA MET A 95 9.92 23.26 25.81
C MET A 95 10.74 23.70 24.60
N LEU A 96 10.24 24.72 23.89
CA LEU A 96 10.99 25.47 22.90
C LEU A 96 11.05 26.92 23.34
N ALA A 97 12.24 27.50 23.28
CA ALA A 97 12.43 28.91 23.50
C ALA A 97 13.40 29.48 22.48
N GLY A 98 13.25 30.73 22.08
CA GLY A 98 14.10 31.31 21.06
C GLY A 98 14.16 32.82 21.07
N ARG A 99 15.19 33.32 20.40
CA ARG A 99 15.47 34.75 20.19
C ARG A 99 16.12 34.93 18.83
N GLY A 100 16.02 36.14 18.28
CA GLY A 100 16.58 36.50 16.97
C GLY A 100 15.53 37.17 16.10
N ASP A 101 15.95 37.56 14.90
CA ASP A 101 15.08 38.22 13.93
C ASP A 101 14.13 37.22 13.25
N TYR A 102 14.49 35.94 13.27
CA TYR A 102 13.63 34.85 12.80
C TYR A 102 12.87 34.17 13.95
N THR A 103 11.61 33.82 13.70
CA THR A 103 10.75 33.09 14.65
C THR A 103 10.54 31.64 14.23
N TYR A 104 10.54 30.71 15.19
CA TYR A 104 10.19 29.31 14.96
C TYR A 104 8.67 29.08 14.91
N LYS A 105 7.83 30.07 15.23
CA LYS A 105 6.38 29.88 15.34
C LYS A 105 5.63 29.83 14.01
N GLY A 106 6.21 30.42 12.96
CA GLY A 106 5.52 30.47 11.67
C GLY A 106 4.81 31.78 11.37
N SER A 107 4.32 31.89 10.13
CA SER A 107 3.39 32.96 9.71
C SER A 107 1.92 32.56 9.87
N GLY A 108 1.64 31.28 10.15
CA GLY A 108 0.29 30.71 10.23
C GLY A 108 -0.30 30.57 11.64
N TYR A 109 0.23 31.29 12.64
CA TYR A 109 -0.28 31.22 14.02
C TYR A 109 -1.67 31.88 14.14
N VAL A 110 -2.70 31.11 13.78
CA VAL A 110 -4.13 31.39 13.97
C VAL A 110 -4.77 30.23 14.75
N ARG A 111 -5.88 30.47 15.45
CA ARG A 111 -6.63 29.41 16.14
C ARG A 111 -7.01 28.31 15.14
N GLY A 112 -6.66 27.06 15.45
CA GLY A 112 -6.79 25.88 14.58
C GLY A 112 -5.59 25.62 13.64
N GLY A 113 -4.57 26.47 13.68
CA GLY A 113 -3.38 26.38 12.82
C GLY A 113 -2.35 25.33 13.25
N ILE A 114 -1.39 25.09 12.35
CA ILE A 114 -0.20 24.26 12.58
C ILE A 114 1.02 25.16 12.80
N PHE A 115 1.99 24.68 13.57
CA PHE A 115 3.32 25.24 13.56
C PHE A 115 4.06 24.72 12.31
N ASP A 116 4.32 25.60 11.35
CA ASP A 116 4.82 25.26 10.01
C ASP A 116 6.35 25.35 9.88
N ARG A 117 7.01 26.00 10.84
CA ARG A 117 8.47 26.25 10.82
C ARG A 117 9.29 25.24 11.61
N PHE A 118 8.68 24.33 12.36
CA PHE A 118 9.43 23.26 12.99
C PHE A 118 8.65 21.95 13.04
N VAL A 119 9.39 20.85 13.01
CA VAL A 119 8.85 19.48 13.06
C VAL A 119 9.76 18.63 13.94
N LEU A 120 9.18 17.75 14.74
CA LEU A 120 9.94 16.74 15.48
C LEU A 120 10.01 15.46 14.67
N ILE A 121 11.21 14.90 14.52
CA ILE A 121 11.45 13.63 13.80
C ILE A 121 12.17 12.66 14.74
N GLN A 122 11.62 11.45 14.89
CA GLN A 122 12.21 10.34 15.65
C GLN A 122 12.04 9.04 14.86
N GLY A 123 13.14 8.47 14.38
CA GLY A 123 13.09 7.34 13.44
C GLY A 123 12.29 7.68 12.18
N GLU A 124 11.23 6.91 11.91
CA GLU A 124 10.28 7.15 10.81
C GLU A 124 9.11 8.06 11.23
N THR A 125 8.96 8.36 12.52
CA THR A 125 7.86 9.15 13.07
C THR A 125 8.11 10.64 12.87
N THR A 126 7.14 11.33 12.27
CA THR A 126 7.17 12.79 12.06
C THR A 126 6.01 13.45 12.79
N ILE A 127 6.31 14.29 13.78
CA ILE A 127 5.31 14.94 14.64
C ILE A 127 5.23 16.44 14.30
N ARG A 128 4.03 16.87 13.89
CA ARG A 128 3.69 18.27 13.63
C ARG A 128 2.77 18.79 14.73
N PHE A 129 3.10 19.95 15.28
CA PHE A 129 2.35 20.54 16.39
C PHE A 129 1.20 21.43 15.90
N ARG A 130 0.11 21.42 16.66
CA ARG A 130 -1.08 22.28 16.47
C ARG A 130 -1.29 23.18 17.68
N ASP A 131 -2.11 24.21 17.51
CA ASP A 131 -2.49 25.14 18.59
C ASP A 131 -3.02 24.45 19.87
N ARG A 132 -3.80 23.36 19.74
CA ARG A 132 -4.33 22.58 20.88
C ARG A 132 -3.25 21.88 21.70
N GLN A 133 -2.08 21.66 21.13
CA GLN A 133 -0.92 21.03 21.75
C GLN A 133 0.08 22.08 22.26
N HIS A 134 -0.29 23.36 22.25
CA HIS A 134 0.61 24.47 22.54
C HIS A 134 0.14 25.28 23.75
N ARG A 135 1.08 25.68 24.60
CA ARG A 135 0.90 26.72 25.62
C ARG A 135 2.07 27.68 25.60
N ARG A 136 1.82 28.96 25.84
CA ARG A 136 2.90 29.95 26.01
C ARG A 136 3.44 29.87 27.44
N LEU A 137 4.76 29.91 27.58
CA LEU A 137 5.42 29.97 28.86
C LEU A 137 5.66 31.43 29.28
N GLY A 138 5.41 31.76 30.54
CA GLY A 138 5.58 33.12 31.07
C GLY A 138 7.04 33.49 31.37
N GLY A 139 7.87 32.51 31.69
CA GLY A 139 9.29 32.70 32.00
C GLY A 139 9.99 31.38 32.30
N ILE A 140 11.32 31.41 32.28
CA ILE A 140 12.20 30.30 32.64
C ILE A 140 12.85 30.62 33.98
N MET A 141 12.82 29.66 34.91
CA MET A 141 13.26 29.83 36.31
C MET A 141 14.72 29.41 36.56
N ALA A 142 15.37 28.74 35.61
CA ALA A 142 16.78 28.39 35.72
C ALA A 142 17.67 29.63 35.86
N SER A 143 18.63 29.60 36.79
CA SER A 143 19.51 30.75 37.04
C SER A 143 20.39 31.04 35.83
N GLY A 144 20.59 32.32 35.52
CA GLY A 144 21.41 32.72 34.37
C GLY A 144 20.77 32.49 32.99
N ALA A 145 19.48 32.15 32.92
CA ALA A 145 18.77 32.07 31.66
C ALA A 145 18.74 33.45 30.95
N PRO A 146 19.06 33.51 29.64
CA PRO A 146 18.99 34.76 28.88
C PRO A 146 17.54 35.19 28.69
N THR A 147 17.33 36.46 28.37
CA THR A 147 16.01 36.96 27.99
C THR A 147 15.57 36.35 26.66
N LEU A 148 14.50 35.56 26.67
CA LEU A 148 13.96 34.86 25.50
C LEU A 148 12.54 35.40 25.22
N PRO A 149 12.32 36.11 24.10
CA PRO A 149 11.00 36.66 23.78
C PRO A 149 9.97 35.59 23.39
N GLU A 150 10.45 34.47 22.84
CA GLU A 150 9.61 33.33 22.45
C GLU A 150 9.87 32.17 23.40
N MET A 151 8.86 31.76 24.16
CA MET A 151 8.94 30.62 25.07
C MET A 151 7.61 29.87 25.05
N ASP A 152 7.65 28.58 24.74
CA ASP A 152 6.45 27.78 24.51
C ASP A 152 6.65 26.33 24.96
N LEU A 153 5.53 25.71 25.34
CA LEU A 153 5.39 24.32 25.69
C LEU A 153 4.58 23.60 24.61
N PHE A 154 5.09 22.48 24.15
CA PHE A 154 4.49 21.63 23.13
C PHE A 154 4.23 20.24 23.70
N ARG A 155 2.96 19.86 23.76
CA ARG A 155 2.53 18.52 24.19
C ARG A 155 2.64 17.54 23.03
N ILE A 156 3.29 16.42 23.29
CA ILE A 156 3.45 15.28 22.40
C ILE A 156 2.54 14.16 22.92
N PRO A 157 1.41 13.88 22.25
CA PRO A 157 0.47 12.85 22.68
C PRO A 157 1.07 11.43 22.67
N ALA A 158 0.63 10.57 23.59
CA ALA A 158 1.13 9.18 23.69
C ALA A 158 0.89 8.34 22.42
N ASP A 159 -0.17 8.63 21.65
CA ASP A 159 -0.55 7.91 20.43
C ASP A 159 0.35 8.22 19.23
N THR A 160 1.28 9.18 19.34
CA THR A 160 2.24 9.46 18.27
C THR A 160 3.39 8.45 18.20
N GLY A 161 3.53 7.56 19.18
CA GLY A 161 4.64 6.60 19.26
C GLY A 161 5.99 7.26 19.56
N PHE A 162 5.99 8.41 20.25
CA PHE A 162 7.21 9.10 20.67
C PHE A 162 7.80 8.44 21.92
N ASP A 163 9.07 8.01 21.86
CA ASP A 163 9.80 7.50 23.02
C ASP A 163 10.75 8.58 23.58
N PRO A 164 10.52 9.10 24.80
CA PRO A 164 11.37 10.13 25.40
C PRO A 164 12.80 9.66 25.73
N THR A 165 13.06 8.34 25.69
CA THR A 165 14.36 7.74 26.01
C THR A 165 15.26 7.56 24.78
N GLU A 166 14.71 7.74 23.58
CA GLU A 166 15.43 7.62 22.31
C GLU A 166 15.83 9.00 21.74
N PRO A 167 16.91 9.07 20.94
CA PRO A 167 17.30 10.32 20.30
C PRO A 167 16.25 10.78 19.28
N PHE A 168 16.00 12.09 19.23
CA PHE A 168 15.14 12.72 18.22
C PHE A 168 15.80 13.99 17.71
N ARG A 169 15.28 14.53 16.60
CA ARG A 169 15.75 15.80 16.05
C ARG A 169 14.60 16.76 15.78
N LEU A 170 14.82 18.01 16.10
CA LEU A 170 13.92 19.11 15.79
C LEU A 170 14.42 19.77 14.52
N GLN A 171 13.65 19.64 13.45
CA GLN A 171 13.96 20.21 12.16
C GLN A 171 13.32 21.60 12.06
N LEU A 172 14.14 22.64 12.04
CA LEU A 172 13.76 24.02 11.79
C LEU A 172 13.71 24.28 10.28
N LEU A 173 12.56 24.69 9.79
CA LEU A 173 12.33 25.05 8.39
C LEU A 173 12.50 26.55 8.22
N VAL A 174 13.58 26.96 7.54
CA VAL A 174 13.87 28.35 7.22
C VAL A 174 13.45 28.62 5.78
N HIS A 175 12.78 29.75 5.56
CA HIS A 175 12.32 30.15 4.24
C HIS A 175 12.92 31.47 3.78
N ARG A 176 13.05 31.60 2.46
CA ARG A 176 13.47 32.81 1.77
C ARG A 176 12.40 33.21 0.75
N ASN A 177 11.99 34.48 0.80
CA ASN A 177 11.00 35.02 -0.13
C ASN A 177 11.67 35.33 -1.49
N VAL A 178 11.43 34.47 -2.48
CA VAL A 178 11.99 34.64 -3.84
C VAL A 178 11.05 35.41 -4.77
N GLY A 179 9.79 35.57 -4.40
CA GLY A 179 8.79 36.36 -5.11
C GLY A 179 7.73 36.97 -4.18
N PRO A 180 6.66 37.58 -4.70
CA PRO A 180 5.58 38.15 -3.90
C PRO A 180 4.82 37.11 -3.05
N ILE A 181 4.72 35.88 -3.56
CA ILE A 181 4.04 34.76 -2.90
C ILE A 181 4.91 33.49 -2.85
N GLU A 182 6.05 33.50 -3.54
CA GLU A 182 6.92 32.34 -3.69
C GLU A 182 8.00 32.32 -2.63
N LYS A 183 8.17 31.15 -2.01
CA LYS A 183 9.14 30.89 -0.94
C LYS A 183 9.96 29.66 -1.28
N VAL A 184 11.26 29.73 -1.06
CA VAL A 184 12.17 28.57 -1.08
C VAL A 184 12.49 28.23 0.37
N PHE A 185 12.63 26.94 0.67
CA PHE A 185 12.84 26.45 2.02
C PHE A 185 14.14 25.64 2.11
N THR A 186 14.79 25.71 3.27
CA THR A 186 15.89 24.84 3.68
C THR A 186 15.67 24.43 5.14
N THR A 187 16.36 23.40 5.60
CA THR A 187 16.15 22.79 6.91
C THR A 187 17.43 22.77 7.73
N PHE A 188 17.31 23.04 9.03
CA PHE A 188 18.40 22.91 10.00
C PHE A 188 17.95 22.00 11.15
N ASP A 189 18.78 21.04 11.53
CA ASP A 189 18.41 20.01 12.47
C ASP A 189 19.08 20.25 13.84
N LEU A 190 18.27 20.30 14.90
CA LEU A 190 18.71 20.29 16.29
C LEU A 190 18.51 18.89 16.87
N GLY A 191 19.60 18.12 16.99
CA GLY A 191 19.57 16.83 17.65
C GLY A 191 19.38 16.96 19.17
N TYR A 192 18.52 16.12 19.74
CA TYR A 192 18.29 16.01 21.17
C TYR A 192 18.36 14.54 21.59
N GLN A 193 19.12 14.28 22.65
CA GLN A 193 19.16 12.99 23.32
C GLN A 193 19.13 13.24 24.81
N LEU A 194 18.21 12.58 25.51
CA LEU A 194 18.07 12.75 26.94
C LEU A 194 19.36 12.27 27.64
N PRO A 195 19.99 13.10 28.49
CA PRO A 195 21.23 12.72 29.16
C PRO A 195 21.07 11.44 29.99
N PRO A 196 22.11 10.58 30.08
CA PRO A 196 22.05 9.33 30.83
C PRO A 196 21.66 9.49 32.31
N ALA A 197 21.91 10.66 32.92
CA ALA A 197 21.52 10.97 34.30
C ALA A 197 20.01 10.87 34.55
N TYR A 198 19.19 11.09 33.51
CA TYR A 198 17.72 10.97 33.58
C TYR A 198 17.21 9.61 33.11
N LEU A 199 18.11 8.69 32.78
CA LEU A 199 17.79 7.35 32.29
C LEU A 199 18.24 6.31 33.32
N ARG A 200 17.29 5.52 33.81
CA ARG A 200 17.61 4.31 34.55
C ARG A 200 17.83 3.18 33.55
N ALA A 201 19.01 2.56 33.64
CA ALA A 201 19.23 1.26 33.02
C ALA A 201 18.37 0.25 33.77
N LEU A 202 17.32 -0.24 33.13
CA LEU A 202 16.67 -1.46 33.60
C LEU A 202 17.75 -2.55 33.68
N PRO A 203 17.83 -3.33 34.77
CA PRO A 203 18.77 -4.43 34.85
C PRO A 203 18.53 -5.29 33.60
N PRO A 204 19.57 -5.60 32.81
CA PRO A 204 19.39 -6.52 31.71
C PRO A 204 18.78 -7.79 32.32
N PRO A 205 17.69 -8.33 31.77
CA PRO A 205 17.28 -9.67 32.15
C PRO A 205 18.53 -10.53 32.01
N ALA A 206 18.89 -11.28 33.06
CA ALA A 206 20.10 -12.07 33.10
C ALA A 206 20.20 -12.87 31.79
N LEU A 207 21.12 -12.46 30.90
CA LEU A 207 21.29 -13.07 29.60
C LEU A 207 22.03 -14.39 29.83
N PRO A 208 21.46 -15.56 29.49
CA PRO A 208 22.25 -16.73 29.17
C PRO A 208 23.11 -16.41 27.93
N ALA A 209 24.15 -17.21 27.67
CA ALA A 209 25.18 -17.03 26.64
C ALA A 209 24.70 -17.13 25.17
N GLU A 210 23.57 -16.50 24.84
CA GLU A 210 22.76 -16.65 23.64
C GLU A 210 22.54 -15.30 22.93
N VAL A 211 23.48 -14.35 23.02
CA VAL A 211 23.26 -13.00 22.47
C VAL A 211 23.23 -12.99 20.92
N ALA A 212 23.84 -13.97 20.26
CA ALA A 212 23.65 -14.17 18.81
C ALA A 212 22.29 -14.80 18.45
N SER A 213 21.69 -15.60 19.35
CA SER A 213 20.32 -16.08 19.18
C SER A 213 19.28 -15.05 19.62
N SER A 214 19.62 -14.07 20.47
CA SER A 214 18.65 -13.12 21.05
C SER A 214 17.97 -12.19 20.05
N GLU A 215 18.69 -11.63 19.06
CA GLU A 215 18.08 -10.85 17.98
C GLU A 215 17.22 -11.73 17.08
N GLN A 216 17.69 -12.95 16.76
CA GLN A 216 16.94 -13.89 15.94
C GLN A 216 15.71 -14.44 16.67
N THR A 217 15.76 -14.66 17.99
CA THR A 217 14.62 -15.07 18.81
C THR A 217 13.64 -13.92 19.00
N ALA A 218 14.11 -12.69 19.25
CA ALA A 218 13.24 -11.52 19.36
C ALA A 218 12.57 -11.18 18.02
N GLN A 219 13.31 -11.29 16.91
CA GLN A 219 12.75 -11.20 15.56
C GLN A 219 11.80 -12.37 15.27
N SER A 220 12.09 -13.58 15.78
CA SER A 220 11.19 -14.73 15.63
C SER A 220 9.90 -14.60 16.40
N ASP A 221 9.96 -14.01 17.60
CA ASP A 221 8.80 -13.70 18.42
C ASP A 221 7.93 -12.62 17.78
N LEU A 222 8.54 -11.63 17.11
CA LEU A 222 7.83 -10.54 16.46
C LEU A 222 6.94 -11.06 15.33
N TRP A 223 7.48 -11.81 14.36
CA TRP A 223 6.64 -12.34 13.27
C TRP A 223 5.63 -13.36 13.79
N GLN A 224 5.97 -14.19 14.78
CA GLN A 224 5.01 -15.12 15.37
C GLN A 224 3.82 -14.41 16.04
N ARG A 225 4.05 -13.25 16.66
CA ARG A 225 2.98 -12.40 17.22
C ARG A 225 2.13 -11.81 16.11
N ILE A 226 2.75 -11.22 15.08
CA ILE A 226 2.02 -10.68 13.91
C ILE A 226 1.13 -11.74 13.25
N TRP A 227 1.64 -12.97 13.11
CA TRP A 227 0.88 -14.10 12.57
C TRP A 227 -0.27 -14.55 13.48
N ARG A 228 -0.08 -14.51 14.80
CA ARG A 228 -1.15 -14.79 15.78
C ARG A 228 -2.23 -13.72 15.76
N ASP A 229 -1.83 -12.46 15.68
CA ASP A 229 -2.75 -11.32 15.64
C ASP A 229 -3.54 -11.29 14.33
N SER A 230 -2.94 -11.71 13.22
CA SER A 230 -3.58 -11.78 11.88
C SER A 230 -4.35 -13.09 11.63
N THR A 231 -4.68 -13.87 12.67
CA THR A 231 -5.29 -15.21 12.52
C THR A 231 -6.64 -15.19 11.79
N VAL A 232 -7.45 -14.17 12.02
CA VAL A 232 -8.78 -14.03 11.39
C VAL A 232 -8.62 -13.75 9.89
N GLU A 233 -7.72 -12.85 9.54
CA GLU A 233 -7.38 -12.49 8.16
C GLU A 233 -6.81 -13.70 7.41
N ILE A 234 -5.87 -14.42 8.03
CA ILE A 234 -5.26 -15.64 7.49
C ILE A 234 -6.32 -16.72 7.25
N ALA A 235 -7.18 -16.98 8.24
CA ALA A 235 -8.25 -17.96 8.10
C ALA A 235 -9.20 -17.60 6.96
N GLY A 236 -9.55 -16.31 6.81
CA GLY A 236 -10.36 -15.83 5.69
C GLY A 236 -9.67 -16.03 4.33
N VAL A 237 -8.38 -15.70 4.22
CA VAL A 237 -7.60 -15.91 2.98
C VAL A 237 -7.52 -17.39 2.64
N LEU A 238 -7.21 -18.26 3.60
CA LEU A 238 -7.16 -19.71 3.38
C LEU A 238 -8.53 -20.27 2.96
N ALA A 239 -9.63 -19.79 3.55
CA ALA A 239 -10.97 -20.15 3.13
C ALA A 239 -11.27 -19.72 1.68
N MET A 240 -10.85 -18.52 1.28
CA MET A 240 -11.00 -18.05 -0.10
C MET A 240 -10.15 -18.87 -1.08
N LEU A 241 -8.90 -19.18 -0.72
CA LEU A 241 -7.98 -19.96 -1.55
C LEU A 241 -8.46 -21.41 -1.72
N THR A 242 -8.95 -22.04 -0.65
CA THR A 242 -9.51 -23.39 -0.71
C THR A 242 -10.79 -23.43 -1.56
N LEU A 243 -11.69 -22.46 -1.38
CA LEU A 243 -12.90 -22.33 -2.20
C LEU A 243 -12.55 -22.14 -3.69
N LEU A 244 -11.58 -21.27 -4.00
CA LEU A 244 -11.14 -21.02 -5.37
C LEU A 244 -10.49 -22.27 -5.98
N THR A 245 -9.63 -22.95 -5.23
CA THR A 245 -8.97 -24.18 -5.68
C THR A 245 -9.99 -25.28 -5.96
N ALA A 246 -10.98 -25.46 -5.08
CA ALA A 246 -12.08 -26.38 -5.29
C ALA A 246 -12.90 -25.99 -6.55
N ALA A 247 -13.19 -24.70 -6.75
CA ALA A 247 -13.91 -24.23 -7.93
C ALA A 247 -13.17 -24.53 -9.24
N PHE A 248 -11.83 -24.44 -9.25
CA PHE A 248 -11.02 -24.81 -10.40
C PHE A 248 -10.97 -26.31 -10.64
N PHE A 249 -10.85 -27.13 -9.59
CA PHE A 249 -10.85 -28.59 -9.71
C PHE A 249 -12.22 -29.11 -10.18
N PHE A 250 -13.31 -28.55 -9.65
CA PHE A 250 -14.68 -28.88 -10.00
C PHE A 250 -15.30 -27.94 -11.04
N GLN A 251 -14.47 -27.33 -11.91
CA GLN A 251 -14.91 -26.27 -12.83
C GLN A 251 -16.09 -26.67 -13.72
N PHE A 252 -16.17 -27.93 -14.18
CA PHE A 252 -17.28 -28.39 -15.04
C PHE A 252 -18.61 -28.41 -14.31
N TRP A 253 -18.61 -28.73 -13.01
CA TRP A 253 -19.80 -28.71 -12.20
C TRP A 253 -20.23 -27.27 -11.89
N VAL A 254 -19.25 -26.43 -11.50
CA VAL A 254 -19.48 -25.01 -11.16
C VAL A 254 -19.99 -24.20 -12.36
N THR A 255 -19.51 -24.50 -13.57
CA THR A 255 -19.89 -23.77 -14.81
C THR A 255 -21.12 -24.36 -15.53
N ARG A 256 -21.76 -25.39 -14.96
CA ARG A 256 -22.94 -26.04 -15.57
C ARG A 256 -24.17 -25.14 -15.63
N SER A 257 -24.31 -24.22 -14.67
CA SER A 257 -25.43 -23.28 -14.58
C SER A 257 -24.90 -21.86 -14.66
N ASP A 258 -25.32 -21.12 -15.70
CA ASP A 258 -24.93 -19.73 -15.93
C ASP A 258 -25.30 -18.83 -14.75
N ARG A 259 -26.52 -18.98 -14.22
CA ARG A 259 -27.00 -18.18 -13.07
C ARG A 259 -26.22 -18.46 -11.79
N LEU A 260 -25.95 -19.72 -11.49
CA LEU A 260 -25.22 -20.10 -10.27
C LEU A 260 -23.78 -19.62 -10.36
N PHE A 261 -23.14 -19.81 -11.53
CA PHE A 261 -21.80 -19.31 -11.77
C PHE A 261 -21.71 -17.80 -11.67
N PHE A 262 -22.70 -17.08 -12.22
CA PHE A 262 -22.78 -15.63 -12.14
C PHE A 262 -22.77 -15.15 -10.68
N TRP A 263 -23.67 -15.66 -9.84
CA TRP A 263 -23.75 -15.26 -8.43
C TRP A 263 -22.51 -15.68 -7.64
N PHE A 264 -21.97 -16.88 -7.91
CA PHE A 264 -20.71 -17.33 -7.32
C PHE A 264 -19.56 -16.37 -7.64
N ARG A 265 -19.41 -16.00 -8.93
CA ARG A 265 -18.35 -15.09 -9.37
C ARG A 265 -18.50 -13.70 -8.75
N ILE A 266 -19.71 -13.15 -8.74
CA ILE A 266 -19.96 -11.81 -8.15
C ILE A 266 -19.72 -11.83 -6.64
N GLY A 267 -20.21 -12.85 -5.94
CA GLY A 267 -19.95 -13.02 -4.51
C GLY A 267 -18.46 -13.10 -4.22
N PHE A 268 -17.72 -13.95 -4.95
CA PHE A 268 -16.28 -14.10 -4.78
C PHE A 268 -15.53 -12.79 -5.03
N LEU A 269 -15.80 -12.10 -6.15
CA LEU A 269 -15.13 -10.83 -6.47
C LEU A 269 -15.47 -9.73 -5.46
N THR A 270 -16.70 -9.69 -4.96
CA THR A 270 -17.10 -8.72 -3.93
C THR A 270 -16.37 -9.00 -2.63
N THR A 271 -16.26 -10.26 -2.22
CA THR A 271 -15.45 -10.66 -1.07
C THR A 271 -13.98 -10.30 -1.28
N THR A 272 -13.40 -10.57 -2.45
CA THR A 272 -12.02 -10.15 -2.77
C THR A 272 -11.84 -8.64 -2.63
N LEU A 273 -12.75 -7.83 -3.15
CA LEU A 273 -12.62 -6.38 -3.07
C LEU A 273 -12.74 -5.86 -1.63
N VAL A 274 -13.77 -6.29 -0.90
CA VAL A 274 -14.08 -5.75 0.42
C VAL A 274 -13.17 -6.35 1.49
N PHE A 275 -13.06 -7.68 1.55
CA PHE A 275 -12.28 -8.37 2.57
C PHE A 275 -10.78 -8.31 2.26
N LEU A 276 -10.33 -8.79 1.10
CA LEU A 276 -8.90 -8.83 0.78
C LEU A 276 -8.35 -7.41 0.52
N GLY A 277 -9.11 -6.59 -0.20
CA GLY A 277 -8.71 -5.24 -0.59
C GLY A 277 -8.82 -4.21 0.55
N TRP A 278 -10.05 -3.85 0.96
CA TRP A 278 -10.25 -2.72 1.87
C TRP A 278 -10.15 -3.05 3.36
N TYR A 279 -10.42 -4.29 3.76
CA TYR A 279 -10.29 -4.72 5.17
C TYR A 279 -8.85 -5.16 5.46
N ALA A 280 -8.34 -6.14 4.71
CA ALA A 280 -7.03 -6.74 4.98
C ALA A 280 -5.84 -6.02 4.29
N ASN A 281 -6.10 -5.10 3.35
CA ASN A 281 -5.07 -4.38 2.56
C ASN A 281 -4.06 -5.30 1.84
N ALA A 282 -4.44 -6.56 1.60
CA ALA A 282 -3.59 -7.57 1.01
C ALA A 282 -3.65 -7.48 -0.53
N GLN A 283 -2.82 -6.61 -1.08
CA GLN A 283 -2.74 -6.35 -2.53
C GLN A 283 -1.31 -6.59 -3.02
N LEU A 284 -1.14 -7.57 -3.92
CA LEU A 284 0.15 -7.74 -4.59
C LEU A 284 0.38 -6.59 -5.59
N SER A 285 1.61 -6.07 -5.58
CA SER A 285 2.09 -4.94 -6.38
C SER A 285 3.44 -5.30 -7.03
N ILE A 286 3.85 -4.56 -8.07
CA ILE A 286 5.20 -4.65 -8.63
C ILE A 286 6.28 -4.40 -7.58
N VAL A 287 6.00 -3.57 -6.56
CA VAL A 287 6.93 -3.27 -5.47
C VAL A 287 7.31 -4.55 -4.71
N ASN A 288 6.35 -5.45 -4.46
CA ASN A 288 6.61 -6.71 -3.78
C ASN A 288 7.52 -7.63 -4.61
N LEU A 289 7.38 -7.59 -5.94
CA LEU A 289 8.26 -8.33 -6.84
C LEU A 289 9.66 -7.71 -6.89
N MET A 290 9.76 -6.37 -6.90
CA MET A 290 11.03 -5.66 -6.86
C MET A 290 11.76 -5.89 -5.54
N ALA A 291 11.04 -5.91 -4.41
CA ALA A 291 11.59 -6.26 -3.11
C ALA A 291 12.15 -7.69 -3.09
N LEU A 292 11.44 -8.65 -3.70
CA LEU A 292 11.93 -10.03 -3.87
C LEU A 292 13.19 -10.10 -4.72
N VAL A 293 13.22 -9.43 -5.87
CA VAL A 293 14.39 -9.39 -6.75
C VAL A 293 15.57 -8.70 -6.06
N SER A 294 15.33 -7.58 -5.38
CA SER A 294 16.34 -6.86 -4.62
C SER A 294 16.94 -7.73 -3.52
N SER A 295 16.09 -8.41 -2.72
CA SER A 295 16.53 -9.33 -1.66
C SER A 295 17.34 -10.51 -2.22
N LEU A 296 17.00 -11.03 -3.39
CA LEU A 296 17.79 -12.06 -4.06
C LEU A 296 19.20 -11.57 -4.47
N ILE A 297 19.35 -10.28 -4.79
CA ILE A 297 20.63 -9.68 -5.21
C ILE A 297 21.49 -9.28 -4.01
N THR A 298 20.90 -8.71 -2.96
CA THR A 298 21.62 -8.13 -1.80
C THR A 298 21.84 -9.11 -0.64
N GLY A 299 21.19 -10.28 -0.68
CA GLY A 299 21.25 -11.30 0.37
C GLY A 299 19.84 -11.67 0.82
N PHE A 300 19.44 -12.91 0.55
CA PHE A 300 18.07 -13.35 0.73
C PHE A 300 17.72 -13.48 2.23
N SER A 301 16.77 -12.68 2.70
CA SER A 301 16.27 -12.70 4.07
C SER A 301 14.76 -12.98 4.08
N TRP A 302 14.36 -14.10 4.67
CA TRP A 302 12.94 -14.47 4.78
C TRP A 302 12.17 -13.50 5.70
N GLN A 303 12.87 -12.79 6.59
CA GLN A 303 12.28 -11.94 7.61
C GLN A 303 11.35 -10.85 7.03
N ALA A 304 11.80 -10.12 6.00
CA ALA A 304 10.98 -9.07 5.39
C ALA A 304 9.66 -9.59 4.82
N PHE A 305 9.65 -10.84 4.34
CA PHE A 305 8.45 -11.50 3.81
C PHE A 305 7.53 -12.03 4.92
N LEU A 306 8.08 -12.50 6.04
CA LEU A 306 7.28 -13.04 7.15
C LEU A 306 6.56 -11.96 7.96
N LEU A 307 6.97 -10.70 7.86
CA LEU A 307 6.31 -9.57 8.54
C LEU A 307 4.94 -9.24 7.94
N ASP A 308 4.66 -9.63 6.69
CA ASP A 308 3.35 -9.53 6.06
C ASP A 308 2.81 -10.94 5.74
N PRO A 309 2.10 -11.59 6.70
CA PRO A 309 1.63 -12.96 6.55
C PRO A 309 0.69 -13.14 5.36
N LEU A 310 -0.14 -12.13 5.06
CA LEU A 310 -1.15 -12.22 4.01
C LEU A 310 -0.50 -12.14 2.63
N THR A 311 0.41 -11.19 2.43
CA THR A 311 1.18 -11.08 1.19
C THR A 311 2.03 -12.33 0.96
N PHE A 312 2.62 -12.91 2.02
CA PHE A 312 3.37 -14.15 1.91
C PHE A 312 2.51 -15.34 1.45
N ILE A 313 1.35 -15.56 2.09
CA ILE A 313 0.39 -16.62 1.71
C ILE A 313 -0.10 -16.41 0.28
N LEU A 314 -0.44 -15.17 -0.09
CA LEU A 314 -0.87 -14.85 -1.45
C LEU A 314 0.23 -15.13 -2.46
N TRP A 315 1.48 -14.71 -2.25
CA TRP A 315 2.59 -15.00 -3.18
C TRP A 315 2.86 -16.49 -3.31
N SER A 316 2.81 -17.26 -2.21
CA SER A 316 2.91 -18.72 -2.26
C SER A 316 1.78 -19.34 -3.07
N SER A 317 0.56 -18.84 -2.89
CA SER A 317 -0.60 -19.30 -3.67
C SER A 317 -0.49 -18.91 -5.15
N VAL A 318 0.06 -17.74 -5.47
CA VAL A 318 0.29 -17.30 -6.86
C VAL A 318 1.36 -18.17 -7.50
N ALA A 319 2.46 -18.47 -6.81
CA ALA A 319 3.50 -19.35 -7.30
C ALA A 319 2.94 -20.75 -7.62
N ALA A 320 2.14 -21.32 -6.71
CA ALA A 320 1.44 -22.59 -6.96
C ALA A 320 0.46 -22.47 -8.13
N ALA A 321 -0.36 -21.42 -8.17
CA ALA A 321 -1.35 -21.24 -9.22
C ALA A 321 -0.74 -21.01 -10.61
N LEU A 322 0.43 -20.35 -10.70
CA LEU A 322 1.17 -20.18 -11.94
C LEU A 322 1.57 -21.53 -12.55
N LEU A 323 1.96 -22.50 -11.73
CA LEU A 323 2.36 -23.83 -12.17
C LEU A 323 1.17 -24.66 -12.72
N PHE A 324 0.02 -24.61 -12.03
CA PHE A 324 -1.14 -25.42 -12.38
C PHE A 324 -2.12 -24.76 -13.38
N TRP A 325 -2.46 -23.48 -13.18
CA TRP A 325 -3.48 -22.75 -13.95
C TRP A 325 -2.93 -21.52 -14.70
N GLY A 326 -1.69 -21.11 -14.43
CA GLY A 326 -1.12 -19.85 -14.92
C GLY A 326 -1.60 -18.63 -14.13
N ARG A 327 -1.33 -17.42 -14.64
CA ARG A 327 -1.57 -16.17 -13.90
C ARG A 327 -3.05 -15.84 -13.65
N GLY A 328 -3.95 -16.51 -14.37
CA GLY A 328 -5.37 -16.17 -14.38
C GLY A 328 -6.06 -16.36 -13.03
N ALA A 329 -5.60 -17.31 -12.20
CA ALA A 329 -6.15 -17.51 -10.87
C ALA A 329 -6.04 -16.24 -10.01
N TYR A 330 -4.89 -15.55 -10.03
CA TYR A 330 -4.71 -14.31 -9.28
C TYR A 330 -5.43 -13.14 -9.95
N CYS A 331 -5.04 -12.79 -11.18
CA CYS A 331 -5.55 -11.58 -11.84
C CYS A 331 -7.07 -11.61 -12.09
N GLY A 332 -7.66 -12.80 -12.22
CA GLY A 332 -9.09 -12.99 -12.50
C GLY A 332 -9.98 -13.10 -11.27
N TRP A 333 -9.45 -13.51 -10.11
CA TRP A 333 -10.23 -13.85 -8.91
C TRP A 333 -9.73 -13.21 -7.62
N LEU A 334 -8.41 -13.26 -7.36
CA LEU A 334 -7.83 -12.82 -6.09
C LEU A 334 -7.36 -11.36 -6.10
N CYS A 335 -7.14 -10.74 -7.26
CA CYS A 335 -6.71 -9.34 -7.33
C CYS A 335 -7.87 -8.36 -7.00
N PRO A 336 -7.80 -7.60 -5.89
CA PRO A 336 -8.83 -6.63 -5.51
C PRO A 336 -9.09 -5.57 -6.58
N PHE A 337 -8.03 -5.01 -7.19
CA PHE A 337 -8.21 -4.02 -8.25
C PHE A 337 -8.83 -4.60 -9.53
N GLY A 338 -8.53 -5.86 -9.84
CA GLY A 338 -9.17 -6.56 -10.95
C GLY A 338 -10.66 -6.83 -10.67
N ALA A 339 -11.00 -7.17 -9.42
CA ALA A 339 -12.38 -7.31 -8.97
C ALA A 339 -13.14 -5.98 -9.05
N LEU A 340 -12.52 -4.88 -8.59
CA LEU A 340 -13.07 -3.53 -8.70
C LEU A 340 -13.45 -3.19 -10.14
N GLN A 341 -12.53 -3.38 -11.10
CA GLN A 341 -12.80 -3.08 -12.52
C GLN A 341 -13.93 -3.92 -13.11
N GLU A 342 -14.02 -5.19 -12.75
CA GLU A 342 -15.09 -6.04 -13.26
C GLU A 342 -16.45 -5.68 -12.64
N LEU A 343 -16.49 -5.42 -11.33
CA LEU A 343 -17.71 -5.01 -10.65
C LEU A 343 -18.21 -3.65 -11.14
N THR A 344 -17.32 -2.66 -11.31
CA THR A 344 -17.69 -1.35 -11.84
C THR A 344 -18.12 -1.41 -13.31
N ASN A 345 -17.46 -2.21 -14.15
CA ASN A 345 -17.89 -2.41 -15.54
C ASN A 345 -19.27 -3.08 -15.61
N ARG A 346 -19.55 -4.07 -14.76
CA ARG A 346 -20.88 -4.70 -14.69
C ARG A 346 -21.96 -3.71 -14.24
N LEU A 347 -21.66 -2.87 -13.25
CA LEU A 347 -22.54 -1.78 -12.86
C LEU A 347 -22.76 -0.80 -14.02
N ALA A 348 -21.71 -0.49 -14.79
CA ALA A 348 -21.83 0.35 -15.99
C ALA A 348 -22.74 -0.27 -17.06
N ARG A 349 -22.65 -1.60 -17.27
CA ARG A 349 -23.57 -2.33 -18.17
C ARG A 349 -25.01 -2.28 -17.69
N LEU A 350 -25.24 -2.39 -16.39
CA LEU A 350 -26.57 -2.23 -15.79
C LEU A 350 -27.11 -0.81 -16.03
N CYS A 351 -26.25 0.21 -15.92
CA CYS A 351 -26.54 1.60 -16.26
C CYS A 351 -26.54 1.89 -17.77
N ARG A 352 -26.45 0.87 -18.63
CA ARG A 352 -26.46 0.96 -20.11
C ARG A 352 -25.33 1.81 -20.71
N VAL A 353 -24.18 1.88 -20.05
CA VAL A 353 -22.97 2.51 -20.60
C VAL A 353 -22.47 1.69 -21.80
N PRO A 354 -22.15 2.34 -22.95
CA PRO A 354 -21.71 1.63 -24.15
C PRO A 354 -20.41 0.86 -23.88
N GLN A 355 -20.37 -0.40 -24.34
CA GLN A 355 -19.20 -1.27 -24.23
C GLN A 355 -18.44 -1.27 -25.55
N TRP A 356 -17.15 -0.93 -25.52
CA TRP A 356 -16.31 -0.87 -26.71
C TRP A 356 -15.39 -2.07 -26.81
N THR A 357 -15.47 -2.79 -27.92
CA THR A 357 -14.51 -3.84 -28.29
C THR A 357 -13.50 -3.26 -29.28
N LEU A 358 -12.23 -3.19 -28.88
CA LEU A 358 -11.16 -2.70 -29.75
C LEU A 358 -10.90 -3.67 -30.92
N PRO A 359 -10.56 -3.17 -32.13
CA PRO A 359 -10.17 -4.03 -33.25
C PRO A 359 -8.96 -4.90 -32.89
N TRP A 360 -8.94 -6.14 -33.39
CA TRP A 360 -7.93 -7.14 -33.01
C TRP A 360 -6.47 -6.64 -33.17
N GLY A 361 -6.14 -6.03 -34.31
CA GLY A 361 -4.78 -5.55 -34.57
C GLY A 361 -4.32 -4.43 -33.62
N LEU A 362 -5.24 -3.56 -33.16
CA LEU A 362 -4.91 -2.54 -32.16
C LEU A 362 -4.77 -3.17 -30.78
N HIS A 363 -5.68 -4.07 -30.44
CA HIS A 363 -5.66 -4.80 -29.18
C HIS A 363 -4.36 -5.57 -28.96
N GLU A 364 -3.91 -6.31 -29.97
CA GLU A 364 -2.70 -7.13 -29.91
C GLU A 364 -1.45 -6.27 -29.70
N ARG A 365 -1.36 -5.11 -30.37
CA ARG A 365 -0.25 -4.16 -30.19
C ARG A 365 -0.27 -3.51 -28.80
N LEU A 366 -1.45 -3.15 -28.30
CA LEU A 366 -1.58 -2.54 -26.99
C LEU A 366 -1.17 -3.49 -25.84
N TRP A 367 -1.18 -4.81 -26.05
CA TRP A 367 -0.62 -5.74 -25.06
C TRP A 367 0.86 -5.50 -24.79
N ALA A 368 1.64 -5.07 -25.79
CA ALA A 368 3.06 -4.80 -25.63
C ALA A 368 3.32 -3.68 -24.59
N VAL A 369 2.38 -2.73 -24.42
CA VAL A 369 2.55 -1.57 -23.53
C VAL A 369 2.83 -1.99 -22.09
N LYS A 370 2.06 -2.92 -21.52
CA LYS A 370 2.30 -3.42 -20.14
C LYS A 370 3.67 -4.11 -20.00
N TYR A 371 4.15 -4.78 -21.06
CA TYR A 371 5.47 -5.43 -21.06
C TYR A 371 6.59 -4.38 -21.13
N ILE A 372 6.43 -3.32 -21.92
CA ILE A 372 7.37 -2.20 -21.99
C ILE A 372 7.42 -1.48 -20.62
N LEU A 373 6.26 -1.22 -20.01
CA LEU A 373 6.20 -0.62 -18.67
C LEU A 373 6.89 -1.50 -17.63
N PHE A 374 6.65 -2.81 -17.66
CA PHE A 374 7.33 -3.76 -16.77
C PHE A 374 8.85 -3.77 -16.98
N LEU A 375 9.33 -3.90 -18.23
CA LEU A 375 10.76 -3.91 -18.53
C LEU A 375 11.43 -2.58 -18.16
N GLY A 376 10.74 -1.45 -18.37
CA GLY A 376 11.21 -0.13 -17.96
C GLY A 376 11.36 -0.01 -16.44
N LEU A 377 10.33 -0.40 -15.68
CA LEU A 377 10.39 -0.41 -14.21
C LEU A 377 11.48 -1.36 -13.70
N PHE A 378 11.60 -2.55 -14.29
CA PHE A 378 12.64 -3.51 -13.95
C PHE A 378 14.05 -2.95 -14.22
N ALA A 379 14.26 -2.30 -15.36
CA ALA A 379 15.54 -1.67 -15.69
C ALA A 379 15.90 -0.53 -14.72
N VAL A 380 14.93 0.30 -14.32
CA VAL A 380 15.17 1.35 -13.32
C VAL A 380 15.45 0.76 -11.94
N THR A 381 14.80 -0.35 -11.58
CA THR A 381 15.05 -1.06 -10.31
C THR A 381 16.50 -1.51 -10.20
N LEU A 382 17.09 -1.99 -11.30
CA LEU A 382 18.51 -2.38 -11.34
C LEU A 382 19.46 -1.17 -11.21
N ALA A 383 19.03 0.03 -11.58
CA ALA A 383 19.83 1.25 -11.49
C ALA A 383 19.71 1.95 -10.13
N SER A 384 18.50 2.01 -9.56
CA SER A 384 18.22 2.63 -8.27
C SER A 384 16.86 2.20 -7.74
N VAL A 385 16.83 1.57 -6.56
CA VAL A 385 15.60 1.10 -5.90
C VAL A 385 14.67 2.28 -5.61
N ASP A 386 15.19 3.39 -5.07
CA ASP A 386 14.39 4.56 -4.69
C ASP A 386 13.61 5.18 -5.86
N ARG A 387 14.25 5.32 -7.04
CA ARG A 387 13.56 5.85 -8.23
C ARG A 387 12.52 4.88 -8.76
N ALA A 388 12.77 3.59 -8.64
CA ALA A 388 11.84 2.58 -9.10
C ALA A 388 10.58 2.56 -8.22
N GLU A 389 10.70 2.80 -6.90
CA GLU A 389 9.54 2.98 -6.01
C GLU A 389 8.70 4.21 -6.37
N GLN A 390 9.34 5.35 -6.67
CA GLN A 390 8.64 6.56 -7.12
C GLN A 390 7.91 6.32 -8.45
N LEU A 391 8.52 5.60 -9.39
CA LEU A 391 7.88 5.24 -10.66
C LEU A 391 6.80 4.16 -10.50
N ALA A 392 6.91 3.29 -9.49
CA ALA A 392 5.89 2.29 -9.17
C ALA A 392 4.57 2.92 -8.68
N GLU A 393 4.55 4.23 -8.38
CA GLU A 393 3.31 4.98 -8.14
C GLU A 393 2.38 5.03 -9.36
N ILE A 394 2.85 4.61 -10.55
CA ILE A 394 2.02 4.34 -11.72
C ILE A 394 0.99 3.23 -11.46
N GLU A 395 1.15 2.42 -10.41
CA GLU A 395 0.14 1.46 -10.01
C GLU A 395 -0.99 2.16 -9.22
N PRO A 396 -2.25 2.12 -9.73
CA PRO A 396 -3.39 2.71 -9.03
C PRO A 396 -3.77 1.91 -7.78
N PHE A 397 -3.08 0.80 -7.48
CA PHE A 397 -3.37 -0.10 -6.36
C PHE A 397 -3.30 0.61 -5.01
N LYS A 398 -2.23 1.38 -4.77
CA LYS A 398 -2.06 2.14 -3.52
C LYS A 398 -3.19 3.17 -3.35
N THR A 399 -3.58 3.83 -4.43
CA THR A 399 -4.63 4.86 -4.40
C THR A 399 -6.03 4.26 -4.25
N ALA A 400 -6.38 3.23 -5.03
CA ALA A 400 -7.75 2.71 -5.12
C ALA A 400 -8.09 1.65 -4.06
N ILE A 401 -7.09 0.87 -3.62
CA ILE A 401 -7.30 -0.23 -2.66
C ILE A 401 -6.77 0.17 -1.29
N VAL A 402 -5.46 0.39 -1.15
CA VAL A 402 -4.82 0.60 0.16
C VAL A 402 -5.28 1.90 0.83
N LEU A 403 -5.25 3.02 0.09
CA LEU A 403 -5.63 4.34 0.61
C LEU A 403 -7.10 4.68 0.37
N LYS A 404 -7.89 3.79 -0.23
CA LYS A 404 -9.36 3.97 -0.39
C LYS A 404 -9.76 5.33 -0.99
N PHE A 405 -9.01 5.80 -1.99
CA PHE A 405 -9.15 7.11 -2.65
C PHE A 405 -8.83 8.33 -1.76
N ASP A 406 -8.14 8.15 -0.63
CA ASP A 406 -7.61 9.24 0.18
C ASP A 406 -6.13 9.51 -0.17
N ARG A 407 -5.90 10.20 -1.30
CA ARG A 407 -4.56 10.57 -1.77
C ARG A 407 -4.59 11.93 -2.48
N ALA A 408 -3.42 12.55 -2.61
CA ALA A 408 -3.25 13.81 -3.34
C ALA A 408 -3.90 13.77 -4.74
N TRP A 409 -4.45 14.91 -5.16
CA TRP A 409 -5.33 15.02 -6.32
C TRP A 409 -4.79 14.44 -7.64
N PRO A 410 -3.47 14.50 -7.98
CA PRO A 410 -2.99 13.97 -9.26
C PRO A 410 -3.14 12.45 -9.34
N PHE A 411 -2.83 11.75 -8.23
CA PHE A 411 -2.93 10.29 -8.15
C PHE A 411 -4.39 9.83 -8.13
N LEU A 412 -5.25 10.58 -7.45
CA LEU A 412 -6.68 10.32 -7.44
C LEU A 412 -7.28 10.48 -8.84
N LEU A 413 -6.96 11.58 -9.53
CA LEU A 413 -7.41 11.82 -10.90
C LEU A 413 -6.94 10.69 -11.84
N TYR A 414 -5.67 10.30 -11.74
CA TYR A 414 -5.13 9.19 -12.52
C TYR A 414 -5.89 7.87 -12.31
N ALA A 415 -6.12 7.48 -11.05
CA ALA A 415 -6.87 6.27 -10.73
C ALA A 415 -8.33 6.34 -11.23
N LEU A 416 -8.99 7.48 -11.09
CA LEU A 416 -10.36 7.69 -11.57
C LEU A 416 -10.45 7.66 -13.10
N VAL A 417 -9.48 8.23 -13.82
CA VAL A 417 -9.42 8.16 -15.29
C VAL A 417 -9.29 6.71 -15.74
N LEU A 418 -8.40 5.93 -15.12
CA LEU A 418 -8.23 4.51 -15.46
C LEU A 418 -9.49 3.68 -15.17
N LEU A 419 -10.14 3.92 -14.04
CA LEU A 419 -11.43 3.27 -13.72
C LEU A 419 -12.54 3.71 -14.68
N GLY A 420 -12.56 4.99 -15.07
CA GLY A 420 -13.48 5.56 -16.05
C GLY A 420 -13.35 4.90 -17.42
N LEU A 421 -12.12 4.74 -17.92
CA LEU A 421 -11.84 3.97 -19.14
C LEU A 421 -12.28 2.50 -18.99
N GLY A 422 -12.14 1.93 -17.79
CA GLY A 422 -12.64 0.61 -17.42
C GLY A 422 -14.15 0.42 -17.54
N LEU A 423 -14.94 1.50 -17.48
CA LEU A 423 -16.40 1.44 -17.65
C LEU A 423 -16.79 1.15 -19.11
N PHE A 424 -16.00 1.65 -20.07
CA PHE A 424 -16.22 1.45 -21.52
C PHE A 424 -15.51 0.19 -22.04
N VAL A 425 -14.28 -0.05 -21.57
CA VAL A 425 -13.46 -1.21 -21.94
C VAL A 425 -13.22 -2.06 -20.70
N GLU A 426 -13.86 -3.22 -20.65
CA GLU A 426 -13.75 -4.11 -19.50
C GLU A 426 -12.28 -4.43 -19.18
N ARG A 427 -11.91 -4.22 -17.91
CA ARG A 427 -10.56 -4.46 -17.37
C ARG A 427 -9.42 -3.74 -18.11
N PHE A 428 -9.65 -2.50 -18.57
CA PHE A 428 -8.70 -1.69 -19.35
C PHE A 428 -7.27 -1.67 -18.79
N TYR A 429 -7.09 -1.29 -17.52
CA TYR A 429 -5.75 -1.18 -16.92
C TYR A 429 -5.07 -2.56 -16.82
N CYS A 430 -5.79 -3.59 -16.37
CA CYS A 430 -5.24 -4.94 -16.26
C CYS A 430 -4.83 -5.53 -17.62
N ARG A 431 -5.47 -5.08 -18.71
CA ARG A 431 -5.22 -5.53 -20.08
C ARG A 431 -4.02 -4.84 -20.73
N TYR A 432 -3.80 -3.55 -20.46
CA TYR A 432 -2.85 -2.73 -21.23
C TYR A 432 -1.76 -2.03 -20.43
N LEU A 433 -1.95 -1.75 -19.14
CA LEU A 433 -1.01 -0.95 -18.35
C LEU A 433 -0.39 -1.68 -17.16
N CYS A 434 -1.02 -2.74 -16.65
CA CYS A 434 -0.61 -3.40 -15.40
C CYS A 434 0.76 -4.11 -15.52
N PRO A 435 1.83 -3.57 -14.89
CA PRO A 435 3.18 -4.14 -14.98
C PRO A 435 3.28 -5.45 -14.19
N LEU A 436 2.62 -5.56 -13.02
CA LEU A 436 2.51 -6.81 -12.28
C LEU A 436 1.86 -7.92 -13.13
N GLY A 437 0.83 -7.58 -13.90
CA GLY A 437 0.16 -8.52 -14.80
C GLY A 437 1.07 -9.03 -15.92
N ALA A 438 1.98 -8.18 -16.41
CA ALA A 438 3.01 -8.55 -17.38
C ALA A 438 4.07 -9.46 -16.76
N ALA A 439 4.54 -9.15 -15.54
CA ALA A 439 5.49 -9.99 -14.81
C ALA A 439 4.97 -11.42 -14.60
N LEU A 440 3.72 -11.55 -14.13
CA LEU A 440 3.08 -12.85 -13.93
C LEU A 440 2.78 -13.59 -15.25
N ALA A 441 2.75 -12.90 -16.39
CA ALA A 441 2.48 -13.50 -17.69
C ALA A 441 3.69 -14.23 -18.29
N ILE A 442 4.92 -13.88 -17.91
CA ILE A 442 6.14 -14.51 -18.41
C ILE A 442 6.18 -16.01 -18.07
N PRO A 443 6.04 -16.43 -16.79
CA PRO A 443 6.02 -17.85 -16.44
C PRO A 443 4.71 -18.56 -16.81
N ALA A 444 3.63 -17.82 -17.14
CA ALA A 444 2.32 -18.41 -17.41
C ALA A 444 2.29 -19.35 -18.64
N ARG A 445 3.28 -19.26 -19.53
CA ARG A 445 3.44 -20.16 -20.69
C ARG A 445 3.96 -21.55 -20.31
N ILE A 446 4.56 -21.68 -19.11
CA ILE A 446 5.14 -22.93 -18.57
C ILE A 446 4.07 -23.76 -17.84
N ARG A 447 2.80 -23.34 -17.85
CA ARG A 447 1.71 -24.04 -17.16
C ARG A 447 1.64 -25.51 -17.59
N MET A 448 1.52 -26.39 -16.61
CA MET A 448 1.59 -27.84 -16.84
C MET A 448 0.29 -28.42 -17.42
N PHE A 449 -0.86 -27.73 -17.25
CA PHE A 449 -2.17 -28.24 -17.66
C PHE A 449 -3.06 -27.19 -18.35
N ASP A 450 -3.52 -27.52 -19.56
CA ASP A 450 -4.56 -26.77 -20.29
C ASP A 450 -5.96 -27.28 -19.93
N TRP A 451 -6.50 -26.75 -18.84
CA TRP A 451 -7.76 -27.25 -18.27
C TRP A 451 -9.03 -26.71 -18.94
N LEU A 452 -8.91 -25.71 -19.83
CA LEU A 452 -10.03 -25.08 -20.54
C LEU A 452 -10.40 -25.90 -21.78
N LYS A 453 -11.54 -26.60 -21.73
CA LYS A 453 -12.04 -27.38 -22.87
C LYS A 453 -12.65 -26.50 -23.94
N ARG A 454 -12.48 -26.90 -25.21
CA ARG A 454 -13.12 -26.31 -26.38
C ARG A 454 -13.61 -27.41 -27.32
N HIS A 455 -14.59 -27.09 -28.15
CA HIS A 455 -14.98 -27.94 -29.26
C HIS A 455 -14.11 -27.64 -30.49
N HIS A 456 -14.06 -28.59 -31.42
CA HIS A 456 -13.30 -28.44 -32.66
C HIS A 456 -13.82 -27.28 -33.52
N GLU A 457 -15.12 -27.00 -33.48
CA GLU A 457 -15.77 -25.93 -34.24
C GLU A 457 -15.54 -24.53 -33.64
N CYS A 458 -14.87 -24.42 -32.48
CA CYS A 458 -14.58 -23.15 -31.84
C CYS A 458 -13.42 -22.44 -32.56
N GLY A 459 -13.65 -21.23 -33.07
CA GLY A 459 -12.70 -20.46 -33.89
C GLY A 459 -13.00 -20.55 -35.39
N SER A 460 -13.61 -21.64 -35.84
CA SER A 460 -14.12 -21.77 -37.21
C SER A 460 -15.22 -22.85 -37.27
N PRO A 461 -16.49 -22.50 -37.56
CA PRO A 461 -17.05 -21.16 -37.80
C PRO A 461 -17.50 -20.42 -36.52
N CYS A 462 -17.44 -21.04 -35.33
CA CYS A 462 -18.04 -20.46 -34.12
C CYS A 462 -17.12 -19.43 -33.43
N GLN A 463 -17.59 -18.18 -33.27
CA GLN A 463 -16.84 -17.09 -32.61
C GLN A 463 -17.42 -16.64 -31.25
N THR A 464 -18.43 -17.32 -30.72
CA THR A 464 -19.17 -16.87 -29.52
C THR A 464 -18.26 -16.65 -28.31
N CYS A 465 -17.34 -17.59 -28.03
CA CYS A 465 -16.42 -17.45 -26.89
C CYS A 465 -15.41 -16.31 -27.08
N ALA A 466 -14.98 -16.04 -28.31
CA ALA A 466 -14.04 -14.96 -28.61
C ALA A 466 -14.70 -13.59 -28.41
N ASN A 467 -15.93 -13.44 -28.92
CA ASN A 467 -16.69 -12.18 -28.83
C ASN A 467 -17.13 -11.85 -27.40
N GLU A 468 -17.47 -12.86 -26.58
CA GLU A 468 -17.87 -12.66 -25.18
C GLU A 468 -16.68 -12.72 -24.19
N CYS A 469 -15.44 -12.87 -24.66
CA CYS A 469 -14.27 -12.89 -23.77
C CYS A 469 -14.02 -11.50 -23.18
N PRO A 470 -14.11 -11.30 -21.85
CA PRO A 470 -14.01 -9.97 -21.23
C PRO A 470 -12.66 -9.29 -21.47
N VAL A 471 -11.60 -10.08 -21.63
CA VAL A 471 -10.22 -9.60 -21.87
C VAL A 471 -9.74 -9.83 -23.30
N GLN A 472 -10.61 -10.36 -24.17
CA GLN A 472 -10.29 -10.69 -25.57
C GLN A 472 -9.02 -11.55 -25.75
N ALA A 473 -8.77 -12.49 -24.83
CA ALA A 473 -7.60 -13.37 -24.87
C ALA A 473 -7.70 -14.52 -25.91
N ILE A 474 -8.80 -14.59 -26.67
CA ILE A 474 -9.05 -15.66 -27.64
C ILE A 474 -8.82 -15.10 -29.03
N HIS A 475 -7.86 -15.69 -29.76
CA HIS A 475 -7.58 -15.34 -31.14
C HIS A 475 -8.80 -15.63 -32.04
N PRO A 476 -8.99 -14.87 -33.14
CA PRO A 476 -10.03 -15.16 -34.13
C PRO A 476 -9.95 -16.58 -34.71
N THR A 477 -8.76 -17.19 -34.70
CA THR A 477 -8.54 -18.59 -35.11
C THR A 477 -9.05 -19.62 -34.10
N GLY A 478 -9.41 -19.20 -32.89
CA GLY A 478 -9.92 -20.07 -31.83
C GLY A 478 -8.89 -20.49 -30.79
N GLU A 479 -7.66 -20.00 -30.84
CA GLU A 479 -6.65 -20.31 -29.81
C GLU A 479 -6.78 -19.40 -28.59
N ILE A 480 -6.51 -19.90 -27.39
CA ILE A 480 -6.49 -19.08 -26.16
C ILE A 480 -5.06 -18.67 -25.88
N ASN A 481 -4.78 -17.36 -25.83
CA ASN A 481 -3.48 -16.87 -25.42
C ASN A 481 -3.32 -16.99 -23.88
N PRO A 482 -2.43 -17.86 -23.37
CA PRO A 482 -2.26 -18.07 -21.93
C PRO A 482 -1.70 -16.83 -21.22
N ASN A 483 -0.94 -16.00 -21.92
CA ASN A 483 -0.34 -14.80 -21.36
C ASN A 483 -1.38 -13.70 -21.13
N GLU A 484 -2.55 -13.80 -21.77
CA GLU A 484 -3.62 -12.80 -21.70
C GLU A 484 -4.86 -13.30 -20.93
N CYS A 485 -5.09 -14.60 -20.91
CA CYS A 485 -6.22 -15.22 -20.24
C CYS A 485 -6.19 -14.98 -18.72
N VAL A 486 -7.31 -14.48 -18.18
CA VAL A 486 -7.51 -14.30 -16.73
C VAL A 486 -8.27 -15.45 -16.08
N ASN A 487 -8.44 -16.58 -16.76
CA ASN A 487 -9.17 -17.77 -16.28
C ASN A 487 -10.50 -17.46 -15.57
N CYS A 488 -11.30 -16.55 -16.14
CA CYS A 488 -12.60 -16.17 -15.60
C CYS A 488 -13.67 -17.28 -15.74
N LEU A 489 -13.36 -18.36 -16.45
CA LEU A 489 -14.24 -19.51 -16.76
C LEU A 489 -15.53 -19.18 -17.53
N HIS A 490 -15.72 -17.94 -18.00
CA HIS A 490 -16.88 -17.56 -18.82
C HIS A 490 -17.01 -18.41 -20.10
N CYS A 491 -15.88 -18.72 -20.75
CA CYS A 491 -15.86 -19.60 -21.91
C CYS A 491 -16.29 -21.04 -21.59
N GLN A 492 -16.06 -21.54 -20.37
CA GLN A 492 -16.52 -22.87 -19.94
C GLN A 492 -18.03 -22.89 -19.65
N VAL A 493 -18.58 -21.79 -19.13
CA VAL A 493 -20.03 -21.61 -19.02
C VAL A 493 -20.68 -21.62 -20.39
N LEU A 494 -20.11 -20.87 -21.34
CA LEU A 494 -20.58 -20.86 -22.73
C LEU A 494 -20.44 -22.23 -23.39
N TYR A 495 -19.32 -22.93 -23.18
CA TYR A 495 -19.07 -24.28 -23.70
C TYR A 495 -20.19 -25.27 -23.34
N GLN A 496 -20.72 -25.21 -22.11
CA GLN A 496 -21.81 -26.08 -21.65
C GLN A 496 -23.22 -25.51 -21.89
N SER A 497 -23.33 -24.29 -22.42
CA SER A 497 -24.61 -23.59 -22.54
C SER A 497 -25.51 -24.23 -23.58
N LYS A 498 -26.66 -24.73 -23.12
CA LYS A 498 -27.73 -25.27 -23.97
C LYS A 498 -28.44 -24.21 -24.82
N ALA A 499 -28.25 -22.92 -24.51
CA ALA A 499 -28.92 -21.81 -25.17
C ALA A 499 -27.97 -21.03 -26.11
N LYS A 500 -26.67 -20.99 -25.81
CA LYS A 500 -25.70 -20.19 -26.57
C LYS A 500 -24.72 -21.01 -27.42
N CYS A 501 -24.34 -22.22 -27.00
CA CYS A 501 -23.34 -23.01 -27.73
C CYS A 501 -23.96 -23.73 -28.93
N PRO A 502 -23.57 -23.40 -30.18
CA PRO A 502 -24.16 -24.02 -31.37
C PRO A 502 -23.94 -25.55 -31.42
N VAL A 503 -22.79 -26.03 -30.92
CA VAL A 503 -22.46 -27.46 -30.88
C VAL A 503 -23.40 -28.21 -29.94
N VAL A 504 -23.61 -27.69 -28.73
CA VAL A 504 -24.53 -28.30 -27.74
C VAL A 504 -25.97 -28.24 -28.25
N ILE A 505 -26.40 -27.12 -28.81
CA ILE A 505 -27.74 -26.97 -29.41
C ILE A 505 -27.95 -28.02 -30.51
N LYS A 506 -26.96 -28.20 -31.42
CA LYS A 506 -27.02 -29.20 -32.49
C LYS A 506 -27.09 -30.62 -31.93
N GLN A 507 -26.29 -30.94 -30.90
CA GLN A 507 -26.33 -32.24 -30.24
C GLN A 507 -27.67 -32.50 -29.56
N MET A 508 -28.26 -31.51 -28.89
CA MET A 508 -29.58 -31.62 -28.26
C MET A 508 -30.69 -31.82 -29.28
N LYS A 509 -30.71 -31.03 -30.38
CA LYS A 509 -31.68 -31.19 -31.47
C LYS A 509 -31.58 -32.59 -32.10
N ARG A 510 -30.36 -33.11 -32.32
CA ARG A 510 -30.14 -34.46 -32.83
C ARG A 510 -30.64 -35.54 -31.86
N ARG A 511 -30.44 -35.36 -30.55
CA ARG A 511 -30.96 -36.30 -29.53
C ARG A 511 -32.48 -36.27 -29.46
N GLN A 512 -33.09 -35.09 -29.57
CA GLN A 512 -34.54 -34.93 -29.64
C GLN A 512 -35.10 -35.61 -30.87
N SER A 513 -34.53 -35.39 -32.06
CA SER A 513 -35.02 -36.04 -33.29
C SER A 513 -34.94 -37.57 -33.22
N ILE A 514 -33.87 -38.13 -32.63
CA ILE A 514 -33.74 -39.59 -32.42
C ILE A 514 -34.76 -40.09 -31.39
N SER A 515 -35.06 -39.30 -30.35
CA SER A 515 -36.06 -39.66 -29.34
C SER A 515 -37.49 -39.61 -29.88
N THR A 516 -37.82 -38.64 -30.73
CA THR A 516 -39.13 -38.52 -31.38
C THR A 516 -39.32 -39.60 -32.45
N ALA A 517 -38.26 -39.96 -33.17
CA ALA A 517 -38.24 -41.09 -34.10
C ALA A 517 -38.16 -42.46 -33.41
N ARG A 518 -38.30 -42.54 -32.07
CA ARG A 518 -38.38 -43.77 -31.27
C ARG A 518 -39.72 -43.91 -30.55
N ASP A 519 -40.76 -43.26 -31.08
CA ASP A 519 -42.13 -43.50 -30.62
C ASP A 519 -42.54 -44.93 -31.01
N PRO A 520 -42.88 -45.83 -30.07
CA PRO A 520 -43.24 -47.21 -30.39
C PRO A 520 -44.54 -47.34 -31.21
N SER A 521 -45.31 -46.26 -31.34
CA SER A 521 -46.45 -46.13 -32.27
C SER A 521 -46.05 -45.82 -33.72
N ASP A 522 -44.77 -45.58 -34.02
CA ASP A 522 -44.29 -45.41 -35.39
C ASP A 522 -44.36 -46.77 -36.13
N PRO A 523 -45.19 -46.91 -37.18
CA PRO A 523 -45.37 -48.18 -37.90
C PRO A 523 -44.08 -48.72 -38.53
N ALA A 524 -43.06 -47.87 -38.70
CA ALA A 524 -41.72 -48.27 -39.16
C ALA A 524 -40.90 -49.00 -38.08
N ILE A 525 -41.13 -48.72 -36.80
CA ILE A 525 -40.43 -49.36 -35.67
C ILE A 525 -41.18 -50.60 -35.20
N ALA A 526 -42.51 -50.60 -35.21
CA ALA A 526 -43.34 -51.76 -34.87
C ALA A 526 -43.07 -52.99 -35.75
N ASN A 527 -42.61 -52.78 -36.99
CA ASN A 527 -42.27 -53.85 -37.93
C ASN A 527 -40.78 -54.26 -37.93
N HIS A 528 -39.95 -53.73 -37.02
CA HIS A 528 -38.53 -54.06 -36.97
C HIS A 528 -38.31 -55.52 -36.52
N PRO A 529 -37.52 -56.35 -37.25
CA PRO A 529 -37.41 -57.79 -37.00
C PRO A 529 -36.99 -58.16 -35.56
N ASN A 530 -36.08 -57.40 -34.95
CA ASN A 530 -35.62 -57.59 -33.56
C ASN A 530 -36.70 -57.38 -32.47
N LEU A 531 -37.87 -56.81 -32.78
CA LEU A 531 -38.97 -56.65 -31.83
C LEU A 531 -39.99 -57.79 -31.92
N LYS A 532 -40.13 -58.44 -33.09
CA LYS A 532 -41.00 -59.62 -33.25
C LYS A 532 -40.46 -60.85 -32.51
N GLU A 533 -39.15 -60.94 -32.32
CA GLU A 533 -38.51 -62.05 -31.60
C GLU A 533 -38.79 -62.06 -30.09
N ARG A 534 -39.19 -60.93 -29.50
CA ARG A 534 -39.49 -60.82 -28.06
C ARG A 534 -40.94 -61.12 -27.67
N GLN A 535 -41.83 -61.36 -28.64
CA GLN A 535 -43.24 -61.68 -28.38
C GLN A 535 -43.56 -63.18 -28.41
N ASN A 536 -42.58 -64.03 -28.72
CA ASN A 536 -42.73 -65.49 -28.76
C ASN A 536 -41.91 -66.18 -27.65
N VAL A 537 -42.08 -65.74 -26.40
CA VAL A 537 -41.69 -66.49 -25.19
C VAL A 537 -42.85 -66.52 -24.23
#